data_AF-A0A4S2ULH7-F1
#
_entry.id   AF-A0A4S2ULH7-F1
#
_cell.length_a   1.000
_cell.length_b   1.000
_cell.length_c   1.000
_cell.angle_alpha   90.00
_cell.angle_beta   90.00
_cell.angle_gamma   90.00
#
_symmetry.space_group_name_H-M   'P 1'
#
loop_
_entity.id
_entity.type
_entity.pdbx_description
1 polymer ?
#
loop_
_entity_poly.entity_id
_entity_poly.type
_entity_poly.pdbx_seq_one_letter_code
_entity_poly.pdbx_strand_id
1 'polypeptide(L)'
;MPAIVSSFTHPSWGSLGDRAHTRRQALHLSQAAVAKHLGLTVRDYAALESGFIPPDVNERLGKVKLHLLDEVLNWEPGTSLNMLTAVLEPSREAASIAFTPGDRSEYNRAAWARLGAAVLKARQALKMSKPVLGYAIKSTGKSVLRIENGQIYGDPRTAPPGDYNSERYILKRLPLLEMALEWEAGQARQILDGTIVSPTT
;
A
#
# COMPACT_ATOMS: atom_id res chain seq x y z
N MET A 1 -23.17 -22.40 8.08
CA MET A 1 -21.75 -22.77 7.93
C MET A 1 -20.97 -21.49 7.67
N PRO A 2 -19.96 -21.10 8.47
CA PRO A 2 -19.24 -19.86 8.21
C PRO A 2 -18.37 -20.04 6.97
N ALA A 3 -18.59 -19.20 5.96
CA ALA A 3 -17.81 -19.20 4.73
C ALA A 3 -16.35 -18.84 5.07
N ILE A 4 -15.46 -19.82 4.96
CA ILE A 4 -14.02 -19.61 5.08
C ILE A 4 -13.59 -18.97 3.76
N VAL A 5 -13.28 -17.67 3.79
CA VAL A 5 -12.78 -16.95 2.63
C VAL A 5 -11.33 -17.38 2.38
N SER A 6 -11.10 -18.04 1.24
CA SER A 6 -9.77 -18.51 0.81
C SER A 6 -8.85 -17.31 0.54
N SER A 7 -7.67 -17.34 1.17
CA SER A 7 -6.71 -16.23 1.30
C SER A 7 -5.83 -16.02 0.07
N PHE A 8 -6.42 -15.85 -1.12
CA PHE A 8 -5.69 -15.40 -2.30
C PHE A 8 -6.04 -13.94 -2.60
N THR A 9 -5.15 -13.02 -2.22
CA THR A 9 -5.14 -11.60 -2.60
C THR A 9 -6.53 -10.98 -2.77
N HIS A 10 -7.24 -10.74 -1.67
CA HIS A 10 -8.55 -10.11 -1.76
C HIS A 10 -8.37 -8.62 -2.10
N PRO A 11 -8.79 -8.13 -3.28
CA PRO A 11 -8.66 -6.72 -3.68
C PRO A 11 -9.51 -5.77 -2.83
N SER A 12 -10.40 -6.32 -1.98
CA SER A 12 -11.33 -5.56 -1.13
C SER A 12 -10.81 -5.24 0.27
N TRP A 13 -9.60 -5.67 0.65
CA TRP A 13 -9.01 -5.23 1.93
C TRP A 13 -8.74 -3.72 1.95
N GLY A 14 -8.42 -3.11 0.82
CA GLY A 14 -8.16 -1.66 0.73
C GLY A 14 -9.39 -0.84 1.08
N SER A 15 -10.55 -1.12 0.46
CA SER A 15 -11.79 -0.38 0.73
C SER A 15 -12.30 -0.59 2.16
N LEU A 16 -12.14 -1.79 2.72
CA LEU A 16 -12.43 -2.06 4.12
C LEU A 16 -11.47 -1.29 5.05
N GLY A 17 -10.18 -1.29 4.72
CA GLY A 17 -9.11 -0.63 5.46
C GLY A 17 -9.31 0.88 5.58
N ASP A 18 -9.56 1.55 4.46
CA ASP A 18 -9.77 3.02 4.42
C ASP A 18 -10.98 3.44 5.26
N ARG A 19 -12.08 2.68 5.18
CA ARG A 19 -13.27 2.94 5.99
C ARG A 19 -13.03 2.64 7.45
N ALA A 20 -12.32 1.56 7.76
CA ALA A 20 -11.95 1.20 9.13
C ALA A 20 -11.10 2.31 9.78
N HIS A 21 -10.12 2.83 9.04
CA HIS A 21 -9.30 3.96 9.44
C HIS A 21 -10.12 5.21 9.74
N THR A 22 -10.95 5.61 8.78
CA THR A 22 -11.82 6.80 8.91
C THR A 22 -12.73 6.70 10.13
N ARG A 23 -13.36 5.53 10.33
CA ARG A 23 -14.28 5.30 11.44
C ARG A 23 -13.55 5.27 12.78
N ARG A 24 -12.39 4.61 12.86
CA ARG A 24 -11.57 4.58 14.06
C ARG A 24 -11.14 5.98 14.49
N GLN A 25 -10.70 6.81 13.54
CA GLN A 25 -10.34 8.21 13.81
C GLN A 25 -11.52 9.01 14.37
N ALA A 26 -12.72 8.85 13.78
CA ALA A 26 -13.94 9.52 14.25
C ALA A 26 -14.36 9.07 15.67
N LEU A 27 -14.00 7.85 16.08
CA LEU A 27 -14.24 7.33 17.42
C LEU A 27 -13.10 7.60 18.41
N HIS A 28 -12.04 8.30 17.98
CA HIS A 28 -10.82 8.56 18.76
C HIS A 28 -10.17 7.28 19.34
N LEU A 29 -10.31 6.16 18.65
CA LEU A 29 -9.74 4.88 19.06
C LEU A 29 -8.29 4.76 18.55
N SER A 30 -7.40 4.19 19.35
CA SER A 30 -6.06 3.84 18.90
C SER A 30 -6.08 2.52 18.10
N GLN A 31 -5.14 2.35 17.18
CA GLN A 31 -4.97 1.07 16.45
C GLN A 31 -4.73 -0.10 17.42
N ALA A 32 -4.05 0.14 18.54
CA ALA A 32 -3.80 -0.86 19.57
C ALA A 32 -5.09 -1.29 20.29
N ALA A 33 -6.01 -0.36 20.55
CA ALA A 33 -7.30 -0.66 21.17
C ALA A 33 -8.14 -1.57 20.27
N VAL A 34 -8.20 -1.26 18.97
CA VAL A 34 -8.93 -2.07 17.99
C VAL A 34 -8.27 -3.42 17.78
N ALA A 35 -6.95 -3.45 17.58
CA ALA A 35 -6.20 -4.70 17.40
C ALA A 35 -6.39 -5.66 18.58
N LYS A 36 -6.33 -5.16 19.82
CA LYS A 36 -6.59 -5.94 21.04
C LYS A 36 -7.98 -6.56 21.02
N HIS A 37 -9.00 -5.81 20.60
CA HIS A 37 -10.37 -6.29 20.54
C HIS A 37 -10.57 -7.38 19.47
N LEU A 38 -9.83 -7.29 18.37
CA LEU A 38 -9.86 -8.25 17.26
C LEU A 38 -8.95 -9.47 17.48
N GLY A 39 -8.19 -9.52 18.58
CA GLY A 39 -7.17 -10.55 18.79
C GLY A 39 -6.01 -10.48 17.78
N LEU A 40 -5.75 -9.30 17.25
CA LEU A 40 -4.70 -9.01 16.28
C LEU A 40 -3.51 -8.29 16.92
N THR A 41 -2.36 -8.36 16.27
CA THR A 41 -1.27 -7.43 16.59
C THR A 41 -1.57 -6.05 16.00
N VAL A 42 -0.98 -5.01 16.58
CA VAL A 42 -1.09 -3.64 16.04
C VAL A 42 -0.62 -3.59 14.58
N ARG A 43 0.42 -4.37 14.24
CA ARG A 43 0.93 -4.52 12.88
C ARG A 43 -0.10 -5.11 11.93
N ASP A 44 -0.85 -6.14 12.35
CA ASP A 44 -1.85 -6.79 11.50
C ASP A 44 -3.04 -5.85 11.24
N TYR A 45 -3.47 -5.11 12.26
CA TYR A 45 -4.54 -4.12 12.09
C TYR A 45 -4.10 -2.90 11.27
N ALA A 46 -2.88 -2.42 11.46
CA ALA A 46 -2.31 -1.35 10.63
C ALA A 46 -2.19 -1.78 9.16
N ALA A 47 -1.82 -3.04 8.90
CA ALA A 47 -1.80 -3.61 7.56
C ALA A 47 -3.22 -3.64 6.94
N LEU A 48 -4.25 -3.97 7.73
CA LEU A 48 -5.65 -3.87 7.31
C LEU A 48 -6.02 -2.43 6.93
N GLU A 49 -5.76 -1.44 7.80
CA GLU A 49 -6.08 -0.03 7.51
C GLU A 49 -5.35 0.49 6.28
N SER A 50 -4.11 0.06 6.06
CA SER A 50 -3.30 0.51 4.92
C SER A 50 -3.70 -0.14 3.59
N GLY A 51 -4.54 -1.18 3.61
CA GLY A 51 -4.80 -2.03 2.45
C GLY A 51 -3.59 -2.85 1.96
N PHE A 52 -2.41 -2.66 2.53
CA PHE A 52 -1.22 -3.45 2.24
C PHE A 52 -1.15 -4.64 3.20
N ILE A 53 -1.53 -5.80 2.67
CA ILE A 53 -1.61 -7.05 3.44
C ILE A 53 -0.44 -7.96 3.05
N PRO A 54 0.64 -8.05 3.84
CA PRO A 54 1.68 -9.07 3.67
C PRO A 54 1.09 -10.50 3.67
N PRO A 55 1.70 -11.48 2.98
CA PRO A 55 1.19 -12.86 2.97
C PRO A 55 0.97 -13.45 4.37
N ASP A 56 1.89 -13.22 5.31
CA ASP A 56 1.79 -13.68 6.70
C ASP A 56 0.65 -13.00 7.48
N VAL A 57 0.30 -11.76 7.10
CA VAL A 57 -0.80 -11.01 7.69
C VAL A 57 -2.13 -11.43 7.05
N ASN A 58 -2.14 -11.72 5.75
CA ASN A 58 -3.33 -12.14 5.01
C ASN A 58 -3.93 -13.42 5.59
N GLU A 59 -3.09 -14.40 5.93
CA GLU A 59 -3.52 -15.63 6.61
C GLU A 59 -4.12 -15.36 8.00
N ARG A 60 -3.59 -14.38 8.73
CA ARG A 60 -4.12 -13.99 10.05
C ARG A 60 -5.44 -13.22 9.92
N LEU A 61 -5.51 -12.28 8.97
CA LEU A 61 -6.73 -11.51 8.70
C LEU A 61 -7.86 -12.38 8.15
N GLY A 62 -7.56 -13.41 7.35
CA GLY A 62 -8.54 -14.40 6.91
C GLY A 62 -9.19 -15.21 8.04
N LYS A 63 -8.60 -15.18 9.25
CA LYS A 63 -9.15 -15.82 10.46
C LYS A 63 -9.88 -14.83 11.38
N VAL A 64 -9.89 -13.54 11.03
CA VAL A 64 -10.57 -12.51 11.84
C VAL A 64 -12.07 -12.70 11.73
N LYS A 65 -12.72 -12.63 12.89
CA LYS A 65 -14.17 -12.57 12.99
C LYS A 65 -14.62 -11.15 12.64
N LEU A 66 -15.04 -10.95 11.39
CA LEU A 66 -15.42 -9.64 10.86
C LEU A 66 -16.53 -8.91 11.67
N HIS A 67 -17.44 -9.64 12.31
CA HIS A 67 -18.44 -9.01 13.19
C HIS A 67 -17.82 -8.26 14.38
N LEU A 68 -16.66 -8.70 14.89
CA LEU A 68 -15.94 -7.97 15.94
C LEU A 68 -15.38 -6.63 15.44
N LEU A 69 -15.11 -6.54 14.12
CA LEU A 69 -14.71 -5.28 13.49
C LEU A 69 -15.92 -4.33 13.37
N ASP A 70 -17.10 -4.87 13.07
CA ASP A 70 -18.33 -4.07 13.07
C ASP A 70 -18.63 -3.51 14.47
N GLU A 71 -18.53 -4.35 15.51
CA GLU A 71 -18.75 -3.97 16.90
C GLU A 71 -17.79 -2.87 17.37
N VAL A 72 -16.48 -3.06 17.17
CA VAL A 72 -15.45 -2.13 17.66
C VAL A 72 -15.46 -0.79 16.92
N LEU A 73 -15.89 -0.79 15.66
CA LEU A 73 -16.00 0.42 14.84
C LEU A 73 -17.41 1.01 14.85
N ASN A 74 -18.32 0.46 15.67
CA ASN A 74 -19.70 0.90 15.78
C ASN A 74 -20.37 1.02 14.39
N TRP A 75 -20.22 -0.04 13.59
CA TRP A 75 -20.92 -0.24 12.33
C TRP A 75 -22.14 -1.12 12.51
N GLU A 76 -23.06 -1.07 11.55
CA GLU A 76 -24.16 -2.03 11.51
C GLU A 76 -23.62 -3.45 11.29
N PRO A 77 -24.20 -4.48 11.94
CA PRO A 77 -23.76 -5.86 11.77
C PRO A 77 -23.73 -6.29 10.29
N GLY A 78 -22.61 -6.84 9.83
CA GLY A 78 -22.43 -7.29 8.45
C GLY A 78 -21.85 -6.25 7.51
N THR A 79 -21.59 -5.03 7.98
CA THR A 79 -20.97 -3.94 7.19
C THR A 79 -19.61 -4.37 6.63
N SER A 80 -18.73 -4.88 7.49
CA SER A 80 -17.39 -5.34 7.11
C SER A 80 -17.41 -6.49 6.09
N LEU A 81 -18.36 -7.42 6.22
CA LEU A 81 -18.55 -8.51 5.27
C LEU A 81 -19.03 -8.00 3.91
N ASN A 82 -20.05 -7.12 3.91
CA ASN A 82 -20.59 -6.52 2.69
C ASN A 82 -19.51 -5.71 1.94
N MET A 83 -18.64 -5.01 2.66
CA MET A 83 -17.52 -4.28 2.05
C MET A 83 -16.49 -5.21 1.41
N LEU A 84 -16.25 -6.37 2.00
CA LEU A 84 -15.35 -7.38 1.42
C LEU A 84 -15.95 -8.07 0.20
N THR A 85 -17.27 -8.23 0.14
CA THR A 85 -17.99 -8.91 -0.95
C THR A 85 -18.45 -7.98 -2.08
N ALA A 86 -18.64 -6.68 -1.82
CA ALA A 86 -19.14 -5.70 -2.81
C ALA A 86 -18.23 -5.50 -4.04
N VAL A 87 -16.99 -6.01 -4.02
CA VAL A 87 -16.07 -5.98 -5.17
C VAL A 87 -16.25 -7.20 -6.10
N LEU A 88 -17.04 -8.22 -5.71
CA LEU A 88 -17.25 -9.44 -6.50
C LEU A 88 -18.45 -9.35 -7.49
N GLU A 89 -19.26 -8.30 -7.45
CA GLU A 89 -20.51 -8.16 -8.23
C GLU A 89 -20.51 -6.91 -9.17
N PRO A 90 -19.43 -6.66 -9.94
CA PRO A 90 -19.66 -6.33 -11.35
C PRO A 90 -18.60 -6.95 -12.29
N SER A 91 -18.20 -8.21 -12.07
CA SER A 91 -17.17 -8.88 -12.90
C SER A 91 -17.66 -10.10 -13.70
N ARG A 92 -18.97 -10.24 -13.92
CA ARG A 92 -19.51 -11.32 -14.77
C ARG A 92 -19.80 -10.93 -16.23
N GLU A 93 -19.63 -9.66 -16.60
CA GLU A 93 -19.94 -9.18 -17.97
C GLU A 93 -18.75 -8.69 -18.81
N ALA A 94 -17.53 -8.61 -18.27
CA ALA A 94 -16.36 -8.21 -19.05
C ALA A 94 -15.55 -9.42 -19.55
N ALA A 95 -16.22 -10.36 -20.22
CA ALA A 95 -15.53 -11.29 -21.12
C ALA A 95 -15.38 -10.60 -22.49
N SER A 96 -14.16 -10.57 -23.01
CA SER A 96 -13.74 -10.04 -24.32
C SER A 96 -13.54 -8.53 -24.46
N ILE A 97 -12.46 -8.02 -23.87
CA ILE A 97 -11.73 -6.91 -24.51
C ILE A 97 -10.32 -7.40 -24.81
N ALA A 98 -9.97 -7.30 -26.08
CA ALA A 98 -8.77 -7.80 -26.69
C ALA A 98 -7.50 -7.34 -25.98
N PHE A 99 -6.57 -8.29 -25.80
CA PHE A 99 -5.17 -8.01 -25.51
C PHE A 99 -4.60 -7.11 -26.61
N THR A 100 -4.40 -5.83 -26.28
CA THR A 100 -3.68 -4.87 -27.12
C THR A 100 -2.38 -4.53 -26.40
N PRO A 101 -1.20 -4.72 -27.01
CA PRO A 101 0.07 -4.51 -26.32
C PRO A 101 0.32 -3.01 -26.13
N GLY A 102 -0.05 -2.51 -24.96
CA GLY A 102 0.28 -1.18 -24.46
C GLY A 102 0.94 -1.27 -23.08
N ASP A 103 1.80 -2.26 -22.84
CA ASP A 103 2.43 -2.45 -21.53
C ASP A 103 3.74 -1.64 -21.44
N ARG A 104 3.61 -0.33 -21.22
CA ARG A 104 4.73 0.52 -20.79
C ARG A 104 4.25 1.55 -19.79
N SER A 105 4.42 1.18 -18.51
CA SER A 105 4.73 2.07 -17.37
C SER A 105 3.68 3.14 -17.06
N GLU A 106 3.11 3.10 -15.85
CA GLU A 106 2.09 4.08 -15.40
C GLU A 106 2.70 5.49 -15.32
N TYR A 107 4.03 5.58 -15.16
CA TYR A 107 4.77 6.81 -14.95
C TYR A 107 5.97 6.96 -15.88
N ASN A 108 6.05 8.08 -16.59
CA ASN A 108 7.21 8.36 -17.42
C ASN A 108 8.50 8.56 -16.58
N ARG A 109 9.67 8.52 -17.25
CA ARG A 109 10.98 8.70 -16.60
C ARG A 109 11.11 10.02 -15.83
N ALA A 110 10.44 11.09 -16.27
CA ALA A 110 10.47 12.38 -15.59
C ALA A 110 9.74 12.33 -14.24
N ALA A 111 8.63 11.60 -14.13
CA ALA A 111 7.95 11.36 -12.85
C ALA A 111 8.84 10.63 -11.84
N TRP A 112 9.54 9.58 -12.28
CA TRP A 112 10.50 8.87 -11.43
C TRP A 112 11.70 9.72 -11.06
N ALA A 113 12.19 10.60 -11.94
CA ALA A 113 13.25 11.53 -11.61
C ALA A 113 12.81 12.55 -10.54
N ARG A 114 11.56 13.04 -10.58
CA ARG A 114 11.00 13.90 -9.52
C ARG A 114 10.95 13.18 -8.18
N LEU A 115 10.41 11.96 -8.17
CA LEU A 115 10.37 11.14 -6.95
C LEU A 115 11.79 10.88 -6.42
N GLY A 116 12.72 10.52 -7.30
CA GLY A 116 14.12 10.29 -6.96
C GLY A 116 14.78 11.50 -6.29
N ALA A 117 14.59 12.69 -6.85
CA ALA A 117 15.10 13.93 -6.27
C ALA A 117 14.50 14.23 -4.90
N ALA A 118 13.19 14.00 -4.73
CA ALA A 118 12.51 14.19 -3.45
C ALA A 118 13.05 13.20 -2.39
N VAL A 119 13.19 11.92 -2.74
CA VAL A 119 13.75 10.88 -1.87
C VAL A 119 15.17 11.24 -1.43
N LEU A 120 16.02 11.69 -2.37
CA LEU A 120 17.39 12.10 -2.07
C LEU A 120 17.40 13.27 -1.06
N LYS A 121 16.59 14.31 -1.30
CA LYS A 121 16.50 15.49 -0.44
C LYS A 121 16.02 15.14 0.96
N ALA A 122 14.93 14.38 1.08
CA ALA A 122 14.37 13.98 2.37
C ALA A 122 15.34 13.09 3.16
N ARG A 123 15.97 12.12 2.49
CA ARG A 123 16.96 11.25 3.12
C ARG A 123 18.16 12.05 3.66
N GLN A 124 18.64 13.04 2.91
CA GLN A 124 19.72 13.93 3.35
C GLN A 124 19.30 14.80 4.53
N ALA A 125 18.08 15.33 4.54
CA ALA A 125 17.54 16.13 5.64
C ALA A 125 17.48 15.31 6.95
N LEU A 126 17.06 14.04 6.86
CA LEU A 126 17.03 13.10 7.99
C LEU A 126 18.40 12.50 8.33
N LYS A 127 19.48 12.88 7.64
CA LYS A 127 20.83 12.30 7.77
C LYS A 127 20.84 10.77 7.67
N MET A 128 19.91 10.21 6.88
CA MET A 128 19.71 8.78 6.75
C MET A 128 20.63 8.20 5.66
N SER A 129 21.27 7.05 5.90
CA SER A 129 22.08 6.37 4.88
C SER A 129 21.21 5.55 3.93
N LYS A 130 21.71 5.26 2.71
CA LYS A 130 20.98 4.43 1.73
C LYS A 130 20.67 3.01 2.24
N PRO A 131 21.60 2.31 2.94
CA PRO A 131 21.28 1.02 3.53
C PRO A 131 20.16 1.09 4.59
N VAL A 132 20.13 2.16 5.40
CA VAL A 132 19.08 2.36 6.41
C VAL A 132 17.72 2.58 5.76
N LEU A 133 17.65 3.46 4.75
CA LEU A 133 16.42 3.64 3.98
C LEU A 133 16.00 2.34 3.28
N GLY A 134 16.96 1.66 2.66
CA GLY A 134 16.75 0.36 2.02
C GLY A 134 16.11 -0.65 2.98
N TYR A 135 16.67 -0.81 4.18
CA TYR A 135 16.10 -1.66 5.22
C TYR A 135 14.65 -1.28 5.56
N ALA A 136 14.38 0.02 5.76
CA ALA A 136 13.05 0.52 6.08
C ALA A 136 12.01 0.21 4.98
N ILE A 137 12.40 0.32 3.70
CA ILE A 137 11.52 0.02 2.55
C ILE A 137 11.67 -1.42 2.02
N LYS A 138 12.30 -2.31 2.81
CA LYS A 138 12.60 -3.71 2.48
C LYS A 138 13.32 -3.90 1.15
N SER A 139 14.15 -2.94 0.77
CA SER A 139 14.89 -2.87 -0.48
C SER A 139 16.39 -2.80 -0.24
N THR A 140 17.17 -2.75 -1.31
CA THR A 140 18.63 -2.65 -1.21
C THR A 140 19.09 -1.18 -1.28
N GLY A 141 20.26 -0.86 -0.74
CA GLY A 141 20.85 0.47 -0.92
C GLY A 141 21.10 0.82 -2.40
N LYS A 142 21.35 -0.19 -3.24
CA LYS A 142 21.47 -0.05 -4.71
C LYS A 142 20.14 0.29 -5.35
N SER A 143 19.06 -0.32 -4.88
CA SER A 143 17.70 -0.02 -5.30
C SER A 143 17.31 1.42 -4.99
N VAL A 144 17.64 1.90 -3.78
CA VAL A 144 17.45 3.29 -3.36
C VAL A 144 18.22 4.25 -4.26
N LEU A 145 19.51 4.00 -4.51
CA LEU A 145 20.32 4.83 -5.41
C LEU A 145 19.71 4.96 -6.82
N ARG A 146 19.15 3.88 -7.34
CA ARG A 146 18.49 3.89 -8.65
C ARG A 146 17.18 4.67 -8.64
N ILE A 147 16.37 4.55 -7.58
CA ILE A 147 15.19 5.41 -7.39
C ILE A 147 15.62 6.88 -7.35
N GLU A 148 16.65 7.23 -6.57
CA GLU A 148 17.20 8.58 -6.49
C GLU A 148 17.63 9.13 -7.87
N ASN A 149 18.14 8.26 -8.75
CA ASN A 149 18.53 8.60 -10.12
C ASN A 149 17.38 8.53 -11.15
N GLY A 150 16.15 8.22 -10.73
CA GLY A 150 15.00 8.02 -11.63
C GLY A 150 15.16 6.81 -12.57
N GLN A 151 15.95 5.82 -12.18
CA GLN A 151 16.22 4.60 -12.95
C GLN A 151 15.30 3.46 -12.48
N ILE A 152 14.08 3.45 -13.02
CA ILE A 152 13.02 2.47 -12.72
C ILE A 152 12.58 1.79 -14.01
N TYR A 153 12.34 0.48 -13.96
CA TYR A 153 11.93 -0.31 -15.12
C TYR A 153 10.40 -0.42 -15.18
N GLY A 154 9.79 -0.13 -16.33
CA GLY A 154 8.34 -0.29 -16.50
C GLY A 154 7.87 -1.74 -16.29
N ASP A 155 8.41 -2.67 -17.07
CA ASP A 155 8.07 -4.10 -17.00
C ASP A 155 9.11 -4.87 -16.15
N PRO A 156 8.70 -5.63 -15.11
CA PRO A 156 9.58 -6.54 -14.37
C PRO A 156 10.41 -7.51 -15.23
N ARG A 157 9.91 -7.90 -16.40
CA ARG A 157 10.62 -8.78 -17.35
C ARG A 157 11.77 -8.07 -18.08
N THR A 158 11.71 -6.75 -18.15
CA THR A 158 12.78 -5.90 -18.69
C THR A 158 13.78 -5.46 -17.61
N ALA A 159 13.45 -5.69 -16.35
CA ALA A 159 14.38 -5.48 -15.25
C ALA A 159 15.42 -6.62 -15.23
N PRO A 160 16.66 -6.37 -14.78
CA PRO A 160 17.62 -7.42 -14.51
C PRO A 160 17.00 -8.52 -13.62
N PRO A 161 17.32 -9.80 -13.82
CA PRO A 161 16.78 -10.88 -12.98
C PRO A 161 17.05 -10.63 -11.49
N GLY A 162 16.01 -10.75 -10.66
CA GLY A 162 16.09 -10.49 -9.22
C GLY A 162 16.07 -9.01 -8.81
N ASP A 163 15.77 -8.10 -9.75
CA ASP A 163 15.73 -6.66 -9.49
C ASP A 163 14.33 -6.21 -9.04
N TYR A 164 14.22 -5.77 -7.78
CA TYR A 164 12.98 -5.27 -7.18
C TYR A 164 12.66 -3.82 -7.56
N ASN A 165 13.34 -3.26 -8.58
CA ASN A 165 13.18 -1.87 -9.05
C ASN A 165 12.28 -1.73 -10.28
N SER A 166 11.31 -2.61 -10.49
CA SER A 166 10.25 -2.31 -11.44
C SER A 166 9.24 -1.33 -10.85
N GLU A 167 8.55 -0.57 -11.69
CA GLU A 167 7.46 0.32 -11.27
C GLU A 167 6.45 -0.44 -10.42
N ARG A 168 6.04 -1.63 -10.88
CA ARG A 168 5.10 -2.49 -10.15
C ARG A 168 5.58 -2.88 -8.75
N TYR A 169 6.89 -3.03 -8.54
CA TYR A 169 7.45 -3.33 -7.22
C TYR A 169 7.60 -2.08 -6.36
N ILE A 170 8.00 -0.95 -6.94
CA ILE A 170 8.24 0.31 -6.22
C ILE A 170 6.93 1.00 -5.83
N LEU A 171 5.92 1.01 -6.71
CA LEU A 171 4.60 1.56 -6.41
C LEU A 171 3.99 0.91 -5.17
N LYS A 172 4.19 -0.39 -4.98
CA LYS A 172 3.74 -1.13 -3.79
C LYS A 172 4.49 -0.76 -2.49
N ARG A 173 5.60 -0.03 -2.61
CA ARG A 173 6.49 0.34 -1.48
C ARG A 173 6.48 1.83 -1.20
N LEU A 174 5.72 2.63 -1.94
CA LEU A 174 5.59 4.06 -1.68
C LEU A 174 5.14 4.36 -0.24
N PRO A 175 4.21 3.62 0.38
CA PRO A 175 3.85 3.88 1.77
C PRO A 175 5.01 3.64 2.75
N LEU A 176 5.84 2.62 2.52
CA LEU A 176 7.03 2.38 3.33
C LEU A 176 8.07 3.49 3.14
N LEU A 177 8.18 3.99 1.91
CA LEU A 177 9.04 5.11 1.58
C LEU A 177 8.56 6.40 2.28
N GLU A 178 7.26 6.66 2.28
CA GLU A 178 6.64 7.79 2.96
C GLU A 178 6.88 7.72 4.47
N MET A 179 6.60 6.57 5.09
CA MET A 179 6.86 6.35 6.51
C MET A 179 8.34 6.52 6.88
N ALA A 180 9.25 5.99 6.05
CA ALA A 180 10.68 6.08 6.31
C ALA A 180 11.25 7.50 6.14
N LEU A 181 10.59 8.33 5.34
CA LEU A 181 10.99 9.71 5.07
C LEU A 181 10.15 10.75 5.80
N GLU A 182 9.29 10.32 6.72
CA GLU A 182 8.37 11.18 7.48
C GLU A 182 7.51 12.07 6.56
N TRP A 183 7.07 11.50 5.43
CA TRP A 183 6.15 12.14 4.50
C TRP A 183 4.70 11.88 4.87
N GLU A 184 3.84 12.80 4.44
CA GLU A 184 2.39 12.61 4.54
C GLU A 184 1.94 11.44 3.65
N ALA A 185 0.88 10.75 4.08
CA ALA A 185 0.35 9.62 3.33
C ALA A 185 -0.09 10.05 1.92
N GLY A 186 0.39 9.34 0.90
CA GLY A 186 0.09 9.64 -0.51
C GLY A 186 0.97 10.72 -1.15
N GLN A 187 1.88 11.34 -0.40
CA GLN A 187 2.78 12.36 -0.92
C GLN A 187 3.67 11.81 -2.07
N ALA A 188 4.15 10.57 -1.99
CA ALA A 188 4.99 10.00 -3.04
C ALA A 188 4.21 9.80 -4.35
N ARG A 189 2.92 9.46 -4.26
CA ARG A 189 2.02 9.37 -5.42
C ARG A 189 1.78 10.74 -6.05
N GLN A 190 1.54 11.77 -5.24
CA GLN A 190 1.40 13.15 -5.72
C GLN A 190 2.68 13.65 -6.44
N ILE A 191 3.88 13.26 -5.98
CA ILE A 191 5.15 13.63 -6.64
C ILE A 191 5.24 12.97 -8.03
N LEU A 192 4.85 11.71 -8.12
CA LEU A 192 4.80 10.96 -9.37
C LEU A 192 3.79 11.59 -10.35
N ASP A 193 2.59 11.89 -9.88
CA ASP A 193 1.53 12.56 -10.65
C ASP A 193 1.90 13.99 -11.03
N GLY A 194 2.89 14.59 -10.35
CA GLY A 194 3.32 15.97 -10.58
C GLY A 194 2.39 17.01 -9.95
N THR A 195 1.55 16.61 -9.00
CA THR A 195 0.58 17.47 -8.31
C THR A 195 1.15 18.18 -7.08
N ILE A 196 2.36 17.83 -6.62
CA ILE A 196 3.05 18.60 -5.58
C ILE A 196 3.67 19.86 -6.19
N VAL A 197 3.06 21.01 -5.87
CA VAL A 197 3.71 22.31 -5.89
C VAL A 197 4.63 22.35 -4.66
N SER A 198 5.93 22.51 -4.87
CA SER A 198 6.89 22.58 -3.76
C SER A 198 6.44 23.62 -2.73
N PRO A 199 6.59 23.39 -1.41
CA PRO A 199 6.49 24.49 -0.46
C PRO A 199 7.61 25.47 -0.80
N THR A 200 7.21 26.66 -1.21
CA THR A 200 8.06 27.84 -1.34
C THR A 200 8.79 28.01 -0.01
N THR A 201 10.10 27.75 0.00
CA THR A 201 11.01 28.37 0.96
C THR A 201 10.93 29.88 0.85
#